data_AF-A0A498NVI8-F1
#
_entry.id   AF-A0A498NVI8-F1
#
_cell.length_a   1.000
_cell.length_b   1.000
_cell.length_c   1.000
_cell.angle_alpha   90.00
_cell.angle_beta   90.00
_cell.angle_gamma   90.00
#
_symmetry.space_group_name_H-M   'P 1'
#
loop_
_entity.id
_entity.type
_entity.pdbx_description
1 polymer ?
#
loop_
_entity_poly.entity_id
_entity_poly.type
_entity_poly.pdbx_seq_one_letter_code
_entity_poly.pdbx_strand_id
1 'polypeptide(L)'
;MDQARTTISKIFNGEPRSYTRFNLTQNMEGDNSQVEMKLSSDMDEEVEANGVGETINQHNRPYHPSKLNQRSPKTVCGFVIGILFLFIIGYLIGYLSNRSTEKTEIKPDCPVSNEFAPVVAEPVYSLDWSDLKALLKKKLTTANINSNLKEFSSTSHQAGSTGDEALANKIIGKFKTFGMSTWTDEHYVKIHEPSSSNNRVQFRGNDVGTTEGYLAYSAVKTVQGAARYAHYGRAEDFRRLQELNVDVNGRVVLVRAGLLSFAEKVANAGRLNASAVLIYPDPVNYSIRENTALFGHVHLGTGDPYTPGFPSFNHTQFPPAQSSGLPSIPAQTITIGQAAEIMRMETMFLSHSVYPFQTFSGIPSLSFRFTSTSESYPYGTIEDTEQNLERYTSYNTLKLAKTSGEVVGLVTLRLVHDHLLKMNVAKYTGVIRNYVSQIRSKVESRQMVEGSLLSPYVSPRQSLFRHILLGSGSHTLAALVDHLEAIKGGLESADIDQFKNQFALATWTIQGCANALAGEVWDMDNEI
;
A
#
# COMPACT_ATOMS: atom_id res chain seq x y z
N MET A 1 9.00 13.57 7.68
CA MET A 1 8.75 14.82 6.92
C MET A 1 10.05 15.51 6.54
N ASP A 2 11.03 15.62 7.45
CA ASP A 2 12.27 16.33 7.16
C ASP A 2 13.11 15.69 6.05
N GLN A 3 13.19 14.36 6.00
CA GLN A 3 13.89 13.64 4.94
C GLN A 3 13.32 13.91 3.54
N ALA A 4 11.98 13.94 3.40
CA ALA A 4 11.32 14.29 2.13
C ALA A 4 11.58 15.75 1.72
N ARG A 5 11.57 16.68 2.69
CA ARG A 5 11.95 18.08 2.48
C ARG A 5 13.40 18.22 2.04
N THR A 6 14.33 17.49 2.65
CA THR A 6 15.75 17.53 2.29
C THR A 6 15.98 17.00 0.89
N THR A 7 15.33 15.89 0.52
CA THR A 7 15.43 15.31 -0.83
C THR A 7 14.87 16.26 -1.89
N ILE A 8 13.69 16.85 -1.66
CA ILE A 8 13.07 17.81 -2.57
C ILE A 8 13.93 19.08 -2.70
N SER A 9 14.43 19.61 -1.58
CA SER A 9 15.32 20.79 -1.58
C SER A 9 16.61 20.55 -2.38
N LYS A 10 17.18 19.34 -2.32
CA LYS A 10 18.35 18.96 -3.13
C LYS A 10 18.04 18.88 -4.62
N ILE A 11 16.81 18.50 -5.00
CA ILE A 11 16.38 18.47 -6.41
C ILE A 11 16.24 19.88 -6.98
N PHE A 12 15.71 20.83 -6.20
CA PHE A 12 15.44 22.20 -6.67
C PHE A 12 16.62 23.18 -6.50
N ASN A 13 17.61 22.86 -5.66
CA ASN A 13 18.81 23.70 -5.45
C ASN A 13 20.04 23.23 -6.25
N GLY A 14 19.91 22.19 -7.09
CA GLY A 14 20.95 21.83 -8.06
C GLY A 14 21.00 22.86 -9.20
N GLU A 15 22.20 23.16 -9.69
CA GLU A 15 22.44 24.07 -10.83
C GLU A 15 21.48 23.80 -12.02
N PRO A 16 21.12 24.84 -12.80
CA PRO A 16 20.08 24.76 -13.80
C PRO A 16 20.48 23.83 -14.95
N ARG A 17 20.14 22.55 -14.83
CA ARG A 17 20.15 21.62 -15.96
C ARG A 17 18.82 21.76 -16.67
N SER A 18 18.84 22.42 -17.82
CA SER A 18 17.72 22.49 -18.75
C SER A 18 17.26 21.08 -19.11
N TYR A 19 16.03 20.76 -18.74
CA TYR A 19 15.40 19.48 -19.06
C TYR A 19 14.71 19.61 -20.43
N THR A 20 15.28 18.97 -21.45
CA THR A 20 14.68 18.92 -22.80
C THR A 20 14.04 17.55 -23.01
N ARG A 21 12.78 17.52 -23.48
CA ARG A 21 11.89 16.34 -23.57
C ARG A 21 12.26 15.34 -24.69
N PHE A 22 13.50 15.28 -25.13
CA PHE A 22 13.93 14.33 -26.17
C PHE A 22 15.26 13.68 -25.76
N ASN A 23 15.22 12.37 -25.54
CA ASN A 23 16.39 11.56 -25.19
C ASN A 23 17.42 11.59 -26.33
N LEU A 24 18.59 12.20 -26.08
CA LEU A 24 19.83 11.74 -26.69
C LEU A 24 20.48 10.74 -25.73
N THR A 25 20.69 9.54 -26.23
CA THR A 25 21.38 8.43 -25.58
C THR A 25 22.79 8.83 -25.14
N GLN A 26 23.10 8.65 -23.86
CA GLN A 26 24.48 8.62 -23.37
C GLN A 26 24.71 7.33 -22.59
N ASN A 27 25.59 6.51 -23.15
CA ASN A 27 26.01 5.20 -22.68
C ASN A 27 26.61 5.28 -21.27
N MET A 28 26.21 4.35 -20.39
CA MET A 28 27.04 3.89 -19.28
C MET A 28 27.75 2.61 -19.74
N GLU A 29 29.07 2.72 -19.99
CA GLU A 29 30.01 1.59 -19.87
C GLU A 29 30.19 1.29 -18.36
N GLY A 30 30.28 0.07 -17.88
CA GLY A 30 30.16 -1.24 -18.50
C GLY A 30 29.94 -2.30 -17.41
N ASP A 31 29.38 -3.45 -17.78
CA ASP A 31 30.05 -4.76 -17.69
C ASP A 31 29.05 -5.87 -18.08
N ASN A 32 29.40 -6.53 -19.18
CA ASN A 32 29.27 -7.97 -19.45
C ASN A 32 27.89 -8.63 -19.31
N SER A 33 27.19 -8.72 -20.44
CA SER A 33 26.78 -10.00 -21.04
C SER A 33 25.96 -9.77 -22.30
N GLN A 34 26.60 -9.86 -23.47
CA GLN A 34 25.88 -10.12 -24.71
C GLN A 34 26.25 -11.51 -25.21
N VAL A 35 25.29 -12.41 -25.07
CA VAL A 35 25.14 -13.57 -25.92
C VAL A 35 24.23 -13.11 -27.05
N GLU A 36 24.73 -13.03 -28.29
CA GLU A 36 23.86 -13.10 -29.45
C GLU A 36 24.60 -13.64 -30.68
N MET A 37 24.10 -14.80 -31.09
CA MET A 37 23.84 -15.24 -32.46
C MET A 37 24.82 -14.81 -33.56
N LYS A 38 25.67 -15.77 -33.97
CA LYS A 38 26.31 -15.78 -35.29
C LYS A 38 25.26 -16.08 -36.37
N LEU A 39 25.24 -15.26 -37.42
CA LEU A 39 24.69 -15.61 -38.74
C LEU A 39 25.69 -15.21 -39.84
N SER A 40 26.35 -16.25 -40.36
CA SER A 40 26.83 -16.52 -41.73
C SER A 40 27.14 -15.38 -42.71
N SER A 41 28.36 -15.41 -43.24
CA SER A 41 28.70 -15.52 -44.68
C SER A 41 30.23 -15.33 -44.79
N ASP A 42 31.01 -16.39 -44.95
CA ASP A 42 31.32 -17.15 -46.18
C ASP A 42 32.54 -16.58 -46.92
N MET A 43 33.48 -17.52 -47.20
CA MET A 43 34.50 -17.52 -48.27
C MET A 43 35.78 -16.69 -47.99
N ASP A 44 37.03 -17.18 -48.13
CA ASP A 44 37.66 -18.38 -48.71
C ASP A 44 39.07 -18.52 -48.08
N GLU A 45 39.57 -19.70 -47.70
CA GLU A 45 40.53 -20.60 -48.41
C GLU A 45 41.72 -20.79 -47.41
N GLU A 46 41.90 -21.94 -46.74
CA GLU A 46 42.51 -23.20 -47.24
C GLU A 46 43.82 -22.94 -48.03
N VAL A 47 44.98 -23.55 -47.77
CA VAL A 47 45.33 -24.78 -47.06
C VAL A 47 46.88 -24.86 -47.00
N GLU A 48 47.41 -25.44 -45.91
CA GLU A 48 48.70 -26.17 -45.79
C GLU A 48 50.06 -25.45 -46.05
N ALA A 49 51.16 -25.71 -45.34
CA ALA A 49 51.47 -26.67 -44.28
C ALA A 49 52.77 -26.28 -43.55
N ASN A 50 52.78 -26.58 -42.26
CA ASN A 50 53.84 -27.14 -41.40
C ASN A 50 55.32 -26.99 -41.78
N GLY A 51 56.10 -26.56 -40.78
CA GLY A 51 57.49 -27.03 -40.64
C GLY A 51 58.45 -26.09 -39.93
N VAL A 52 58.43 -26.12 -38.59
CA VAL A 52 59.57 -26.06 -37.64
C VAL A 52 60.92 -25.50 -38.13
N GLY A 53 61.47 -24.55 -37.35
CA GLY A 53 62.91 -24.56 -37.01
C GLY A 53 63.69 -23.28 -37.33
N GLU A 54 64.19 -22.65 -36.28
CA GLU A 54 64.98 -21.41 -36.20
C GLU A 54 66.25 -21.36 -37.09
N THR A 55 66.59 -20.17 -37.62
CA THR A 55 67.97 -19.64 -37.86
C THR A 55 67.88 -18.21 -38.45
N ILE A 56 68.52 -17.19 -37.85
CA ILE A 56 69.83 -16.53 -38.18
C ILE A 56 69.81 -15.51 -39.35
N ASN A 57 70.43 -14.34 -39.05
CA ASN A 57 70.90 -13.22 -39.90
C ASN A 57 69.89 -12.14 -40.35
N GLN A 58 69.92 -10.95 -39.70
CA GLN A 58 70.43 -9.69 -40.30
C GLN A 58 70.21 -8.43 -39.43
N HIS A 59 71.34 -7.82 -39.06
CA HIS A 59 71.68 -6.38 -39.13
C HIS A 59 70.88 -5.31 -38.34
N ASN A 60 71.51 -4.89 -37.23
CA ASN A 60 71.69 -3.52 -36.70
C ASN A 60 70.53 -2.48 -36.68
N ARG A 61 70.01 -2.26 -35.45
CA ARG A 61 69.65 -1.01 -34.68
C ARG A 61 69.57 0.34 -35.45
N PRO A 62 68.81 1.38 -34.99
CA PRO A 62 67.89 1.50 -33.84
C PRO A 62 66.52 2.22 -34.13
N TYR A 63 65.67 2.26 -33.10
CA TYR A 63 64.67 3.27 -32.73
C TYR A 63 64.62 4.57 -33.57
N HIS A 64 63.48 4.87 -34.21
CA HIS A 64 63.03 6.25 -34.50
C HIS A 64 61.50 6.33 -34.79
N PRO A 65 60.85 7.46 -34.44
CA PRO A 65 59.40 7.59 -34.32
C PRO A 65 58.74 7.96 -35.65
N SER A 66 57.56 7.42 -35.96
CA SER A 66 56.73 7.96 -37.04
C SER A 66 55.92 9.15 -36.53
N LYS A 67 56.39 10.31 -36.97
CA LYS A 67 55.94 11.67 -36.72
C LYS A 67 54.48 11.93 -37.13
N LEU A 68 53.91 12.92 -36.43
CA LEU A 68 52.77 13.75 -36.80
C LEU A 68 52.59 13.90 -38.32
N ASN A 69 51.38 13.58 -38.80
CA ASN A 69 50.89 14.19 -40.03
C ASN A 69 50.50 15.65 -39.74
N GLN A 70 51.43 16.54 -40.09
CA GLN A 70 51.26 17.99 -40.15
C GLN A 70 50.03 18.34 -41.00
N ARG A 71 48.96 18.81 -40.35
CA ARG A 71 47.91 19.57 -41.04
C ARG A 71 48.51 20.94 -41.42
N SER A 72 48.49 21.25 -42.72
CA SER A 72 49.13 22.45 -43.25
C SER A 72 48.56 23.74 -42.63
N PRO A 73 49.39 24.78 -42.38
CA PRO A 73 48.94 26.05 -41.81
C PRO A 73 47.90 26.77 -42.69
N LYS A 74 47.80 26.42 -43.98
CA LYS A 74 46.78 26.95 -44.90
C LYS A 74 45.38 26.47 -44.54
N THR A 75 45.25 25.26 -44.00
CA THR A 75 43.94 24.65 -43.65
C THR A 75 43.42 25.17 -42.32
N VAL A 76 44.30 25.43 -41.35
CA VAL A 76 43.94 26.05 -40.06
C VAL A 76 43.62 27.53 -40.23
N CYS A 77 44.36 28.25 -41.07
CA CYS A 77 44.08 29.64 -41.42
C CYS A 77 42.68 29.79 -42.08
N GLY A 78 42.28 28.85 -42.94
CA GLY A 78 40.93 28.84 -43.55
C GLY A 78 39.80 28.73 -42.51
N PHE A 79 39.94 27.89 -41.49
CA PHE A 79 38.95 27.78 -40.40
C PHE A 79 38.87 29.06 -39.56
N VAL A 80 40.02 29.67 -39.26
CA VAL A 80 40.05 30.93 -38.49
C VAL A 80 39.41 32.08 -39.29
N ILE A 81 39.72 32.19 -40.58
CA ILE A 81 39.11 33.19 -41.46
C ILE A 81 37.60 32.96 -41.59
N GLY A 82 37.14 31.71 -41.71
CA GLY A 82 35.72 31.37 -41.77
C GLY A 82 34.95 31.77 -40.51
N ILE A 83 35.52 31.54 -39.32
CA ILE A 83 34.92 31.95 -38.04
C ILE A 83 34.88 33.48 -37.93
N LEU A 84 35.94 34.17 -38.35
CA LEU A 84 36.01 35.64 -38.33
C LEU A 84 34.99 36.26 -39.30
N PHE A 85 34.77 35.64 -40.46
CA PHE A 85 33.75 36.07 -41.43
C PHE A 85 32.34 35.94 -40.85
N LEU A 86 32.02 34.83 -40.18
CA LEU A 86 30.73 34.63 -39.52
C LEU A 86 30.51 35.65 -38.39
N PHE A 87 31.56 35.99 -37.64
CA PHE A 87 31.48 36.99 -36.58
C PHE A 87 31.26 38.40 -37.14
N ILE A 88 31.93 38.76 -38.25
CA ILE A 88 31.72 40.06 -38.92
C ILE A 88 30.32 40.15 -39.52
N ILE A 89 29.80 39.08 -40.13
CA ILE A 89 28.42 39.05 -40.65
C ILE A 89 27.42 39.21 -39.51
N GLY A 90 27.60 38.49 -38.39
CA GLY A 90 26.76 38.64 -37.20
C GLY A 90 26.82 40.05 -36.60
N TYR A 91 28.01 40.65 -36.55
CA TYR A 91 28.20 42.03 -36.10
C TYR A 91 27.54 43.03 -37.06
N LEU A 92 27.62 42.84 -38.38
CA LEU A 92 26.99 43.71 -39.37
C LEU A 92 25.46 43.64 -39.29
N ILE A 93 24.89 42.44 -39.12
CA ILE A 93 23.44 42.25 -38.93
C ILE A 93 22.98 42.92 -37.63
N GLY A 94 23.73 42.76 -36.54
CA GLY A 94 23.46 43.44 -35.27
C GLY A 94 23.57 44.98 -35.37
N TYR A 95 24.57 45.47 -36.09
CA TYR A 95 24.82 46.90 -36.31
C TYR A 95 23.75 47.54 -37.21
N LEU A 96 23.28 46.84 -38.25
CA LEU A 96 22.21 47.32 -39.15
C LEU A 96 20.83 47.27 -38.48
N SER A 97 20.55 46.27 -37.65
CA SER A 97 19.28 46.21 -36.88
C SER A 97 19.18 47.28 -35.79
N ASN A 98 20.30 47.81 -35.28
CA ASN A 98 20.30 48.84 -34.23
C ASN A 98 20.38 50.28 -34.77
N ARG A 99 20.38 50.49 -36.10
CA ARG A 99 20.47 51.85 -36.69
C ARG A 99 19.19 52.36 -37.36
N SER A 100 18.11 51.58 -37.33
CA SER A 100 16.79 52.07 -37.77
C SER A 100 16.03 52.71 -36.60
N THR A 101 16.54 53.85 -36.13
CA THR A 101 15.75 54.88 -35.44
C THR A 101 16.44 56.22 -35.64
N GLU A 102 16.61 56.60 -36.90
CA GLU A 102 16.94 57.96 -37.26
C GLU A 102 15.63 58.77 -37.23
N LYS A 103 15.54 59.68 -36.27
CA LYS A 103 14.46 60.66 -36.13
C LYS A 103 14.60 61.67 -37.26
N THR A 104 13.69 61.63 -38.22
CA THR A 104 13.52 62.70 -39.21
C THR A 104 12.97 63.94 -38.50
N GLU A 105 13.76 65.01 -38.47
CA GLU A 105 13.32 66.36 -38.08
C GLU A 105 12.30 66.88 -39.09
N ILE A 106 11.11 67.28 -38.62
CA ILE A 106 10.16 68.12 -39.37
C ILE A 106 9.97 69.41 -38.56
N LYS A 107 10.15 70.54 -39.25
CA LYS A 107 10.00 71.92 -38.78
C LYS A 107 8.56 72.24 -38.32
N PRO A 108 8.36 73.31 -37.53
CA PRO A 108 7.15 73.57 -36.78
C PRO A 108 6.09 74.27 -37.63
N ASP A 109 4.84 73.81 -37.54
CA ASP A 109 3.67 74.66 -37.70
C ASP A 109 2.54 74.15 -36.79
N CYS A 110 1.96 75.07 -36.01
CA CYS A 110 0.89 74.88 -35.02
C CYS A 110 -0.49 74.59 -35.71
N PRO A 111 -1.61 74.32 -34.99
CA PRO A 111 -1.83 74.25 -33.54
C PRO A 111 -2.61 73.01 -33.04
N VAL A 112 -2.39 72.73 -31.74
CA VAL A 112 -3.34 72.29 -30.71
C VAL A 112 -4.71 71.77 -31.19
N SER A 113 -4.98 70.49 -30.88
CA SER A 113 -6.28 70.05 -30.40
C SER A 113 -6.06 68.93 -29.38
N ASN A 114 -6.30 69.26 -28.11
CA ASN A 114 -6.38 68.33 -27.00
C ASN A 114 -7.54 67.38 -27.24
N GLU A 115 -7.30 66.08 -27.13
CA GLU A 115 -8.16 65.11 -26.43
C GLU A 115 -7.60 63.70 -26.59
N PHE A 116 -6.73 63.26 -25.68
CA PHE A 116 -6.71 61.85 -25.24
C PHE A 116 -6.15 61.83 -23.81
N ALA A 117 -6.96 61.36 -22.88
CA ALA A 117 -6.60 61.18 -21.48
C ALA A 117 -5.35 60.28 -21.34
N PRO A 118 -4.46 60.52 -20.35
CA PRO A 118 -3.33 59.65 -20.14
C PRO A 118 -3.85 58.30 -19.63
N VAL A 119 -3.68 57.24 -20.44
CA VAL A 119 -3.76 55.87 -19.95
C VAL A 119 -2.64 55.71 -18.94
N VAL A 120 -3.01 55.72 -17.65
CA VAL A 120 -2.11 55.37 -16.55
C VAL A 120 -1.72 53.92 -16.78
N ALA A 121 -0.48 53.68 -17.22
CA ALA A 121 0.09 52.35 -17.20
C ALA A 121 0.22 51.92 -15.73
N GLU A 122 -0.59 50.94 -15.32
CA GLU A 122 -0.46 50.36 -13.99
C GLU A 122 0.96 49.79 -13.81
N PRO A 123 1.61 50.00 -12.65
CA PRO A 123 2.93 49.45 -12.39
C PRO A 123 2.83 47.93 -12.40
N VAL A 124 3.53 47.30 -13.33
CA VAL A 124 3.71 45.84 -13.35
C VAL A 124 4.58 45.47 -12.14
N TYR A 125 3.95 45.06 -11.04
CA TYR A 125 4.66 44.48 -9.90
C TYR A 125 5.25 43.14 -10.32
N SER A 126 6.56 43.09 -10.61
CA SER A 126 7.26 41.83 -10.83
C SER A 126 7.52 41.17 -9.47
N LEU A 127 6.74 40.15 -9.14
CA LEU A 127 6.98 39.31 -7.96
C LEU A 127 8.33 38.58 -8.12
N ASP A 128 9.18 38.65 -7.09
CA ASP A 128 10.43 37.89 -7.07
C ASP A 128 10.20 36.45 -6.54
N TRP A 129 11.23 35.60 -6.61
CA TRP A 129 11.13 34.21 -6.14
C TRP A 129 10.87 34.10 -4.63
N SER A 130 11.40 35.02 -3.82
CA SER A 130 11.15 35.09 -2.38
C SER A 130 9.68 35.38 -2.10
N ASP A 131 9.10 36.33 -2.82
CA ASP A 131 7.71 36.74 -2.72
C ASP A 131 6.79 35.58 -3.11
N LEU A 132 7.08 34.88 -4.20
CA LEU A 132 6.34 33.69 -4.63
C LEU A 132 6.41 32.56 -3.57
N LYS A 133 7.59 32.33 -3.00
CA LYS A 133 7.78 31.34 -1.93
C LYS A 133 7.01 31.73 -0.67
N ALA A 134 7.03 33.01 -0.30
CA ALA A 134 6.28 33.53 0.84
C ALA A 134 4.76 33.41 0.63
N LEU A 135 4.28 33.76 -0.57
CA LEU A 135 2.88 33.61 -0.97
C LEU A 135 2.45 32.14 -0.95
N LEU A 136 3.24 31.23 -1.52
CA LEU A 136 2.95 29.81 -1.49
C LEU A 136 2.88 29.29 -0.05
N LYS A 137 3.84 29.64 0.81
CA LYS A 137 3.84 29.24 2.23
C LYS A 137 2.63 29.79 2.98
N LYS A 138 2.20 31.01 2.66
CA LYS A 138 1.02 31.65 3.25
C LYS A 138 -0.28 30.97 2.81
N LYS A 139 -0.36 30.47 1.57
CA LYS A 139 -1.56 29.82 1.00
C LYS A 139 -1.64 28.32 1.32
N LEU A 140 -0.50 27.62 1.30
CA LEU A 140 -0.38 26.18 1.55
C LEU A 140 -0.26 25.89 3.05
N THR A 141 -1.39 25.99 3.75
CA THR A 141 -1.47 25.74 5.20
C THR A 141 -2.11 24.39 5.50
N THR A 142 -1.72 23.79 6.63
CA THR A 142 -2.32 22.54 7.12
C THR A 142 -3.83 22.69 7.36
N ALA A 143 -4.28 23.87 7.79
CA ALA A 143 -5.70 24.14 8.02
C ALA A 143 -6.51 24.04 6.72
N ASN A 144 -6.02 24.63 5.63
CA ASN A 144 -6.66 24.57 4.32
C ASN A 144 -6.67 23.14 3.77
N ILE A 145 -5.54 22.41 3.90
CA ILE A 145 -5.44 21.02 3.46
C ILE A 145 -6.41 20.14 4.23
N ASN A 146 -6.47 20.27 5.56
CA ASN A 146 -7.37 19.49 6.41
C ASN A 146 -8.85 19.78 6.10
N SER A 147 -9.19 21.04 5.84
CA SER A 147 -10.55 21.42 5.43
C SER A 147 -10.94 20.77 4.11
N ASN A 148 -10.08 20.85 3.09
CA ASN A 148 -10.34 20.23 1.79
C ASN A 148 -10.39 18.70 1.89
N LEU A 149 -9.51 18.08 2.68
CA LEU A 149 -9.50 16.64 2.88
C LEU A 149 -10.82 16.17 3.50
N LYS A 150 -11.30 16.82 4.58
CA LYS A 150 -12.59 16.51 5.20
C LYS A 150 -13.77 16.68 4.24
N GLU A 151 -13.73 17.71 3.40
CA GLU A 151 -14.77 17.98 2.40
C GLU A 151 -14.81 16.87 1.34
N PHE A 152 -13.65 16.47 0.81
CA PHE A 152 -13.53 15.53 -0.30
C PHE A 152 -13.59 14.06 0.11
N SER A 153 -13.31 13.73 1.38
CA SER A 153 -13.41 12.37 1.93
C SER A 153 -14.72 12.10 2.68
N SER A 154 -15.73 12.96 2.53
CA SER A 154 -16.98 12.90 3.32
C SER A 154 -17.89 11.75 2.94
N THR A 155 -17.79 11.24 1.71
CA THR A 155 -18.62 10.16 1.18
C THR A 155 -17.76 9.18 0.39
N SER A 156 -18.25 7.95 0.22
CA SER A 156 -17.66 7.01 -0.73
C SER A 156 -17.68 7.63 -2.14
N HIS A 157 -16.59 7.44 -2.87
CA HIS A 157 -16.35 7.94 -4.22
C HIS A 157 -15.76 6.82 -5.08
N GLN A 158 -16.43 5.67 -5.09
CA GLN A 158 -16.04 4.54 -5.95
C GLN A 158 -16.12 4.95 -7.42
N ALA A 159 -15.16 4.52 -8.23
CA ALA A 159 -15.08 4.90 -9.64
C ALA A 159 -16.40 4.66 -10.38
N GLY A 160 -16.93 5.69 -11.03
CA GLY A 160 -18.21 5.62 -11.78
C GLY A 160 -19.48 5.67 -10.91
N SER A 161 -19.35 5.83 -9.59
CA SER A 161 -20.50 6.05 -8.70
C SER A 161 -20.96 7.52 -8.70
N THR A 162 -22.18 7.76 -8.22
CA THR A 162 -22.70 9.13 -8.03
C THR A 162 -21.84 9.96 -7.05
N GLY A 163 -21.15 9.31 -6.11
CA GLY A 163 -20.23 9.96 -5.19
C GLY A 163 -18.94 10.45 -5.86
N ASP A 164 -18.44 9.70 -6.84
CA ASP A 164 -17.27 10.07 -7.66
C ASP A 164 -17.61 11.23 -8.61
N GLU A 165 -18.77 11.18 -9.28
CA GLU A 165 -19.26 12.29 -10.09
C GLU A 165 -19.46 13.58 -9.27
N ALA A 166 -20.03 13.46 -8.07
CA ALA A 166 -20.17 14.60 -7.16
C ALA A 166 -18.81 15.18 -6.75
N LEU A 167 -17.79 14.35 -6.53
CA LEU A 167 -16.43 14.79 -6.23
C LEU A 167 -15.80 15.50 -7.43
N ALA A 168 -15.94 14.97 -8.64
CA ALA A 168 -15.45 15.60 -9.88
C ALA A 168 -16.07 17.00 -10.05
N ASN A 169 -17.39 17.13 -9.86
CA ASN A 169 -18.11 18.40 -9.93
C ASN A 169 -17.65 19.39 -8.86
N LYS A 170 -17.37 18.95 -7.63
CA LYS A 170 -16.77 19.80 -6.57
C LYS A 170 -15.40 20.33 -7.01
N ILE A 171 -14.54 19.49 -7.58
CA ILE A 171 -13.20 19.88 -8.04
C ILE A 171 -13.30 20.90 -9.17
N ILE A 172 -14.16 20.66 -10.17
CA ILE A 172 -14.43 21.62 -11.26
C ILE A 172 -14.91 22.97 -10.69
N GLY A 173 -15.81 22.94 -9.70
CA GLY A 173 -16.25 24.13 -8.98
C GLY A 173 -15.09 24.90 -8.37
N LYS A 174 -14.18 24.22 -7.65
CA LYS A 174 -12.99 24.86 -7.06
C LYS A 174 -12.07 25.47 -8.13
N PHE A 175 -11.80 24.77 -9.22
CA PHE A 175 -10.99 25.31 -10.32
C PHE A 175 -11.62 26.57 -10.93
N LYS A 176 -12.93 26.60 -11.12
CA LYS A 176 -13.65 27.81 -11.54
C LYS A 176 -13.49 28.96 -10.54
N THR A 177 -13.59 28.69 -9.23
CA THR A 177 -13.35 29.73 -8.20
C THR A 177 -11.92 30.26 -8.17
N PHE A 178 -10.96 29.49 -8.69
CA PHE A 178 -9.56 29.94 -8.85
C PHE A 178 -9.32 30.70 -10.15
N GLY A 179 -10.35 30.94 -10.96
CA GLY A 179 -10.24 31.62 -12.25
C GLY A 179 -9.61 30.77 -13.35
N MET A 180 -9.59 29.43 -13.20
CA MET A 180 -9.04 28.52 -14.20
C MET A 180 -10.07 28.20 -15.29
N SER A 181 -9.60 28.08 -16.54
CA SER A 181 -10.38 27.47 -17.62
C SER A 181 -10.45 25.96 -17.42
N THR A 182 -11.67 25.40 -17.39
CA THR A 182 -11.92 23.99 -17.04
C THR A 182 -12.63 23.26 -18.17
N TRP A 183 -12.34 21.97 -18.32
CA TRP A 183 -13.04 21.04 -19.21
C TRP A 183 -13.11 19.67 -18.54
N THR A 184 -14.00 18.80 -19.03
CA THR A 184 -14.15 17.42 -18.58
C THR A 184 -13.78 16.48 -19.73
N ASP A 185 -13.17 15.35 -19.40
CA ASP A 185 -12.86 14.27 -20.35
C ASP A 185 -13.52 12.98 -19.84
N GLU A 186 -14.43 12.42 -20.64
CA GLU A 186 -15.30 11.30 -20.25
C GLU A 186 -14.94 10.03 -21.03
N HIS A 187 -14.79 8.91 -20.31
CA HIS A 187 -14.45 7.61 -20.88
C HIS A 187 -15.43 6.54 -20.37
N TYR A 188 -15.81 5.62 -21.27
CA TYR A 188 -16.73 4.53 -20.95
C TYR A 188 -15.97 3.23 -20.76
N VAL A 189 -15.58 2.95 -19.52
CA VAL A 189 -14.77 1.78 -19.17
C VAL A 189 -15.62 0.69 -18.50
N LYS A 190 -15.28 -0.58 -18.74
CA LYS A 190 -15.92 -1.71 -18.06
C LYS A 190 -15.24 -2.00 -16.73
N ILE A 191 -15.85 -1.54 -15.65
CA ILE A 191 -15.45 -1.90 -14.29
C ILE A 191 -16.11 -3.21 -13.85
N HIS A 192 -15.40 -3.99 -13.04
CA HIS A 192 -15.90 -5.25 -12.50
C HIS A 192 -16.38 -5.01 -11.07
N GLU A 193 -17.67 -5.21 -10.81
CA GLU A 193 -18.26 -5.16 -9.49
C GLU A 193 -18.80 -6.54 -9.10
N PRO A 194 -18.77 -6.93 -7.82
CA PRO A 194 -19.36 -8.18 -7.38
C PRO A 194 -20.87 -8.20 -7.69
N SER A 195 -21.35 -9.35 -8.14
CA SER A 195 -22.79 -9.57 -8.34
C SER A 195 -23.57 -9.39 -7.03
N SER A 196 -24.89 -9.20 -7.12
CA SER A 196 -25.79 -9.11 -5.96
C SER A 196 -25.68 -10.28 -4.97
N SER A 197 -25.18 -11.44 -5.42
CA SER A 197 -24.70 -12.51 -4.55
C SER A 197 -23.22 -12.28 -4.20
N ASN A 198 -22.93 -12.01 -2.92
CA ASN A 198 -21.57 -11.89 -2.41
C ASN A 198 -20.74 -13.14 -2.73
N ASN A 199 -19.46 -12.93 -3.03
CA ASN A 199 -18.49 -14.02 -3.16
C ASN A 199 -18.42 -14.82 -1.85
N ARG A 200 -18.21 -16.13 -1.96
CA ARG A 200 -18.15 -17.05 -0.82
C ARG A 200 -16.87 -17.88 -0.86
N VAL A 201 -16.27 -18.05 0.30
CA VAL A 201 -15.14 -18.95 0.52
C VAL A 201 -15.56 -20.01 1.52
N GLN A 202 -15.52 -21.27 1.10
CA GLN A 202 -15.81 -22.41 1.95
C GLN A 202 -14.54 -23.16 2.31
N PHE A 203 -14.41 -23.52 3.58
CA PHE A 203 -13.31 -24.35 4.07
C PHE A 203 -13.89 -25.50 4.88
N ARG A 204 -13.57 -26.73 4.49
CA ARG A 204 -14.04 -27.96 5.15
C ARG A 204 -15.58 -28.07 5.25
N GLY A 205 -16.30 -27.53 4.27
CA GLY A 205 -17.77 -27.57 4.22
C GLY A 205 -18.47 -26.44 4.98
N ASN A 206 -17.72 -25.59 5.70
CA ASN A 206 -18.26 -24.42 6.38
C ASN A 206 -17.95 -23.14 5.60
N ASP A 207 -18.89 -22.20 5.61
CA ASP A 207 -18.65 -20.85 5.11
C ASP A 207 -17.67 -20.17 6.08
N VAL A 208 -16.50 -19.78 5.58
CA VAL A 208 -15.46 -19.03 6.34
C VAL A 208 -15.90 -17.57 6.54
N GLY A 209 -17.09 -17.20 6.04
CA GLY A 209 -17.70 -15.87 6.13
C GLY A 209 -17.96 -15.26 4.76
N THR A 210 -18.76 -14.19 4.76
CA THR A 210 -19.02 -13.39 3.55
C THR A 210 -17.86 -12.47 3.26
N THR A 211 -17.37 -12.44 2.02
CA THR A 211 -16.32 -11.52 1.61
C THR A 211 -16.95 -10.25 1.05
N GLU A 212 -16.98 -9.18 1.86
CA GLU A 212 -17.31 -7.83 1.36
C GLU A 212 -16.22 -7.30 0.42
N GLY A 213 -14.96 -7.66 0.71
CA GLY A 213 -13.83 -7.37 -0.15
C GLY A 213 -13.88 -8.18 -1.44
N TYR A 214 -13.37 -7.63 -2.53
CA TYR A 214 -13.25 -8.34 -3.80
C TYR A 214 -12.01 -7.90 -4.58
N LEU A 215 -11.65 -8.72 -5.58
CA LEU A 215 -10.58 -8.43 -6.53
C LEU A 215 -11.20 -8.17 -7.91
N ALA A 216 -11.20 -6.91 -8.32
CA ALA A 216 -11.66 -6.50 -9.64
C ALA A 216 -10.89 -7.26 -10.74
N TYR A 217 -11.62 -7.67 -11.78
CA TYR A 217 -11.13 -8.46 -12.92
C TYR A 217 -10.76 -9.92 -12.59
N SER A 218 -11.14 -10.44 -11.42
CA SER A 218 -11.03 -11.87 -11.13
C SER A 218 -11.90 -12.69 -12.12
N ALA A 219 -11.44 -13.88 -12.47
CA ALA A 219 -12.25 -14.81 -13.27
C ALA A 219 -13.49 -15.25 -12.48
N VAL A 220 -14.65 -15.26 -13.13
CA VAL A 220 -15.93 -15.67 -12.53
C VAL A 220 -16.08 -17.18 -12.66
N LYS A 221 -15.60 -17.93 -11.66
CA LYS A 221 -15.64 -19.40 -11.63
C LYS A 221 -15.76 -19.91 -10.20
N THR A 222 -16.50 -21.00 -10.02
CA THR A 222 -16.47 -21.80 -8.79
C THR A 222 -15.44 -22.91 -8.96
N VAL A 223 -14.50 -22.98 -8.03
CA VAL A 223 -13.46 -24.02 -8.04
C VAL A 223 -13.27 -24.58 -6.65
N GLN A 224 -12.85 -25.84 -6.58
CA GLN A 224 -12.52 -26.54 -5.35
C GLN A 224 -11.15 -27.18 -5.50
N GLY A 225 -10.35 -27.10 -4.44
CA GLY A 225 -9.02 -27.70 -4.41
C GLY A 225 -8.45 -27.65 -3.00
N ALA A 226 -7.42 -28.46 -2.74
CA ALA A 226 -6.76 -28.39 -1.44
C ALA A 226 -6.01 -27.06 -1.30
N ALA A 227 -6.05 -26.46 -0.11
CA ALA A 227 -5.33 -25.23 0.19
C ALA A 227 -3.81 -25.48 0.23
N ARG A 228 -3.03 -24.56 -0.35
CA ARG A 228 -1.57 -24.54 -0.31
C ARG A 228 -1.07 -23.14 0.03
N TYR A 229 -0.27 -23.02 1.07
CA TYR A 229 0.30 -21.74 1.45
C TYR A 229 1.56 -21.45 0.61
N ALA A 230 1.59 -20.29 -0.04
CA ALA A 230 2.71 -19.88 -0.92
C ALA A 230 3.33 -18.54 -0.50
N HIS A 231 3.36 -18.24 0.79
CA HIS A 231 4.02 -17.05 1.35
C HIS A 231 3.55 -15.73 0.71
N TYR A 232 4.40 -14.97 -0.02
CA TYR A 232 3.99 -13.74 -0.72
C TYR A 232 3.59 -13.99 -2.18
N GLY A 233 3.60 -15.23 -2.66
CA GLY A 233 3.26 -15.56 -4.05
C GLY A 233 4.31 -15.10 -5.07
N ARG A 234 5.57 -14.96 -4.65
CA ARG A 234 6.68 -14.66 -5.56
C ARG A 234 7.09 -15.88 -6.36
N ALA A 235 7.76 -15.66 -7.49
CA ALA A 235 8.33 -16.77 -8.27
C ALA A 235 9.29 -17.62 -7.43
N GLU A 236 10.05 -17.02 -6.51
CA GLU A 236 10.93 -17.75 -5.57
C GLU A 236 10.14 -18.58 -4.57
N ASP A 237 9.00 -18.08 -4.08
CA ASP A 237 8.17 -18.79 -3.11
C ASP A 237 7.60 -20.07 -3.75
N PHE A 238 7.18 -20.00 -5.01
CA PHE A 238 6.71 -21.18 -5.75
C PHE A 238 7.83 -22.15 -6.13
N ARG A 239 8.99 -21.65 -6.56
CA ARG A 239 10.18 -22.49 -6.79
C ARG A 239 10.54 -23.28 -5.53
N ARG A 240 10.47 -22.62 -4.37
CA ARG A 240 10.73 -23.27 -3.08
C ARG A 240 9.71 -24.36 -2.75
N LEU A 241 8.44 -24.19 -3.10
CA LEU A 241 7.43 -25.24 -2.94
C LEU A 241 7.74 -26.46 -3.80
N GLN A 242 8.17 -26.26 -5.05
CA GLN A 242 8.56 -27.34 -5.95
C GLN A 242 9.79 -28.10 -5.42
N GLU A 243 10.81 -27.40 -4.92
CA GLU A 243 11.98 -28.02 -4.25
C GLU A 243 11.59 -28.88 -3.03
N LEU A 244 10.50 -28.53 -2.36
CA LEU A 244 9.96 -29.27 -1.22
C LEU A 244 8.96 -30.36 -1.65
N ASN A 245 8.84 -30.66 -2.94
CA ASN A 245 7.88 -31.58 -3.53
C ASN A 245 6.41 -31.26 -3.17
N VAL A 246 6.10 -29.97 -2.98
CA VAL A 246 4.74 -29.47 -2.74
C VAL A 246 4.15 -28.98 -4.05
N ASP A 247 3.26 -29.79 -4.63
CA ASP A 247 2.56 -29.44 -5.86
C ASP A 247 1.41 -28.44 -5.62
N VAL A 248 1.30 -27.46 -6.53
CA VAL A 248 0.28 -26.41 -6.58
C VAL A 248 -0.70 -26.58 -7.74
N ASN A 249 -0.45 -27.52 -8.66
CA ASN A 249 -1.33 -27.80 -9.77
C ASN A 249 -2.71 -28.30 -9.26
N GLY A 250 -3.78 -27.65 -9.71
CA GLY A 250 -5.15 -27.94 -9.28
C GLY A 250 -5.45 -27.55 -7.83
N ARG A 251 -4.61 -26.74 -7.18
CA ARG A 251 -4.75 -26.35 -5.77
C ARG A 251 -5.21 -24.91 -5.60
N VAL A 252 -5.85 -24.62 -4.47
CA VAL A 252 -6.17 -23.25 -4.05
C VAL A 252 -4.97 -22.69 -3.30
N VAL A 253 -4.39 -21.60 -3.78
CA VAL A 253 -3.17 -21.03 -3.20
C VAL A 253 -3.52 -19.89 -2.25
N LEU A 254 -3.00 -19.92 -1.04
CA LEU A 254 -3.16 -18.89 -0.02
C LEU A 254 -1.88 -18.06 0.08
N VAL A 255 -1.99 -16.75 -0.14
CA VAL A 255 -0.85 -15.80 -0.18
C VAL A 255 -1.11 -14.56 0.66
N ARG A 256 -0.02 -13.95 1.13
CA ARG A 256 0.00 -12.67 1.84
C ARG A 256 -0.14 -11.50 0.86
N ALA A 257 -0.85 -10.46 1.28
CA ALA A 257 -0.79 -9.14 0.66
C ALA A 257 0.60 -8.48 0.88
N GLY A 258 1.01 -7.60 -0.04
CA GLY A 258 2.29 -6.87 0.00
C GLY A 258 3.41 -7.49 -0.88
N LEU A 259 4.53 -6.78 -0.97
CA LEU A 259 5.72 -7.02 -1.84
C LEU A 259 5.48 -7.03 -3.36
N LEU A 260 4.40 -7.67 -3.81
CA LEU A 260 3.96 -7.77 -5.20
C LEU A 260 2.53 -7.22 -5.30
N SER A 261 2.16 -6.78 -6.49
CA SER A 261 0.75 -6.52 -6.80
C SER A 261 -0.08 -7.80 -6.72
N PHE A 262 -1.39 -7.67 -6.52
CA PHE A 262 -2.29 -8.84 -6.52
C PHE A 262 -2.30 -9.53 -7.89
N ALA A 263 -2.24 -8.75 -8.98
CA ALA A 263 -2.14 -9.26 -10.34
C ALA A 263 -0.92 -10.18 -10.53
N GLU A 264 0.26 -9.77 -10.08
CA GLU A 264 1.48 -10.59 -10.19
C GLU A 264 1.39 -11.90 -9.41
N LYS A 265 0.81 -11.86 -8.20
CA LYS A 265 0.59 -13.07 -7.38
C LYS A 265 -0.30 -14.07 -8.10
N VAL A 266 -1.41 -13.59 -8.67
CA VAL A 266 -2.36 -14.41 -9.41
C VAL A 266 -1.74 -14.94 -10.70
N ALA A 267 -0.98 -14.12 -11.43
CA ALA A 267 -0.26 -14.55 -12.62
C ALA A 267 0.78 -15.64 -12.32
N ASN A 268 1.55 -15.50 -11.24
CA ASN A 268 2.54 -16.50 -10.83
C ASN A 268 1.88 -17.83 -10.45
N ALA A 269 0.77 -17.80 -9.71
CA ALA A 269 0.01 -19.01 -9.37
C ALA A 269 -0.61 -19.66 -10.62
N GLY A 270 -1.18 -18.85 -11.52
CA GLY A 270 -1.79 -19.31 -12.76
C GLY A 270 -0.80 -20.00 -13.70
N ARG A 271 0.45 -19.53 -13.79
CA ARG A 271 1.53 -20.20 -14.56
C ARG A 271 1.83 -21.62 -14.08
N LEU A 272 1.48 -21.94 -12.84
CA LEU A 272 1.67 -23.27 -12.24
C LEU A 272 0.36 -24.05 -12.14
N ASN A 273 -0.66 -23.66 -12.90
CA ASN A 273 -1.97 -24.31 -12.96
C ASN A 273 -2.66 -24.39 -11.58
N ALA A 274 -2.44 -23.40 -10.70
CA ALA A 274 -3.26 -23.26 -9.50
C ALA A 274 -4.73 -23.03 -9.88
N SER A 275 -5.66 -23.58 -9.12
CA SER A 275 -7.10 -23.44 -9.38
C SER A 275 -7.65 -22.08 -8.95
N ALA A 276 -7.13 -21.50 -7.86
CA ALA A 276 -7.54 -20.21 -7.33
C ALA A 276 -6.45 -19.57 -6.46
N VAL A 277 -6.61 -18.28 -6.17
CA VAL A 277 -5.76 -17.56 -5.21
C VAL A 277 -6.59 -16.86 -4.15
N LEU A 278 -6.26 -17.08 -2.88
CA LEU A 278 -6.77 -16.33 -1.74
C LEU A 278 -5.69 -15.38 -1.21
N ILE A 279 -6.01 -14.10 -1.05
CA ILE A 279 -5.08 -13.07 -0.59
C ILE A 279 -5.54 -12.51 0.75
N TYR A 280 -4.66 -12.52 1.76
CA TYR A 280 -4.98 -11.97 3.08
C TYR A 280 -3.96 -10.92 3.56
N PRO A 281 -4.38 -9.89 4.31
CA PRO A 281 -3.47 -8.92 4.91
C PRO A 281 -2.82 -9.51 6.16
N ASP A 282 -1.52 -9.85 6.12
CA ASP A 282 -0.85 -10.46 7.27
C ASP A 282 -0.72 -9.45 8.44
N PRO A 283 -1.13 -9.78 9.67
CA PRO A 283 -1.01 -8.90 10.85
C PRO A 283 0.40 -8.39 11.13
N VAL A 284 1.44 -9.09 10.65
CA VAL A 284 2.83 -8.63 10.77
C VAL A 284 3.09 -7.35 9.97
N ASN A 285 2.39 -7.16 8.84
CA ASN A 285 2.56 -6.02 7.95
C ASN A 285 1.37 -5.03 7.99
N TYR A 286 0.20 -5.50 8.42
CA TYR A 286 -1.04 -4.73 8.41
C TYR A 286 -1.60 -4.59 9.83
N SER A 287 -1.62 -3.36 10.36
CA SER A 287 -2.23 -3.02 11.65
C SER A 287 -3.71 -2.62 11.47
N ILE A 288 -4.56 -3.57 11.05
CA ILE A 288 -5.99 -3.36 10.78
C ILE A 288 -6.85 -4.34 11.60
N ARG A 289 -8.16 -4.06 11.73
CA ARG A 289 -9.09 -4.96 12.45
C ARG A 289 -9.22 -6.29 11.73
N GLU A 290 -9.48 -7.37 12.46
CA GLU A 290 -9.45 -8.73 11.90
C GLU A 290 -10.47 -8.98 10.80
N ASN A 291 -11.63 -8.32 10.87
CA ASN A 291 -12.73 -8.43 9.91
C ASN A 291 -12.68 -7.35 8.81
N THR A 292 -11.61 -6.57 8.73
CA THR A 292 -11.50 -5.51 7.71
C THR A 292 -11.39 -6.14 6.33
N ALA A 293 -12.35 -5.81 5.45
CA ALA A 293 -12.31 -6.20 4.05
C ALA A 293 -11.17 -5.51 3.29
N LEU A 294 -10.54 -6.25 2.38
CA LEU A 294 -9.49 -5.74 1.50
C LEU A 294 -9.99 -5.72 0.05
N PHE A 295 -9.81 -4.58 -0.62
CA PHE A 295 -10.19 -4.39 -2.02
C PHE A 295 -8.93 -4.27 -2.89
N GLY A 296 -9.04 -4.67 -4.15
CA GLY A 296 -7.95 -4.51 -5.12
C GLY A 296 -8.34 -4.97 -6.51
N HIS A 297 -7.34 -5.09 -7.40
CA HIS A 297 -7.52 -5.58 -8.76
C HIS A 297 -6.44 -6.61 -9.11
N VAL A 298 -6.77 -7.51 -10.06
CA VAL A 298 -5.87 -8.58 -10.52
C VAL A 298 -5.55 -8.51 -12.00
N HIS A 299 -5.85 -7.38 -12.65
CA HIS A 299 -5.40 -7.08 -14.01
C HIS A 299 -3.90 -6.80 -14.02
N LEU A 300 -3.13 -7.63 -14.72
CA LEU A 300 -1.69 -7.45 -14.97
C LEU A 300 -1.48 -6.46 -16.11
N GLY A 301 -1.82 -5.20 -15.85
CA GLY A 301 -1.77 -4.12 -16.82
C GLY A 301 -2.35 -2.83 -16.24
N THR A 302 -2.59 -1.87 -17.12
CA THR A 302 -3.17 -0.57 -16.77
C THR A 302 -4.22 -0.17 -17.79
N GLY A 303 -5.17 0.67 -17.37
CA GLY A 303 -6.28 1.11 -18.22
C GLY A 303 -7.41 0.10 -18.30
N ASP A 304 -8.29 0.27 -19.27
CA ASP A 304 -9.41 -0.64 -19.51
C ASP A 304 -8.91 -1.95 -20.14
N PRO A 305 -9.10 -3.10 -19.47
CA PRO A 305 -8.63 -4.38 -19.98
C PRO A 305 -9.37 -4.86 -21.24
N TYR A 306 -10.45 -4.21 -21.66
CA TYR A 306 -11.24 -4.60 -22.84
C TYR A 306 -10.98 -3.73 -24.08
N THR A 307 -10.14 -2.72 -23.96
CA THR A 307 -9.71 -1.81 -25.04
C THR A 307 -8.19 -1.56 -24.99
N PRO A 308 -7.34 -2.61 -24.90
CA PRO A 308 -5.91 -2.42 -24.74
C PRO A 308 -5.30 -1.62 -25.90
N GLY A 309 -4.67 -0.49 -25.58
CA GLY A 309 -4.01 0.38 -26.55
C GLY A 309 -4.93 1.40 -27.24
N PHE A 310 -6.22 1.46 -26.89
CA PHE A 310 -7.17 2.42 -27.46
C PHE A 310 -7.99 3.11 -26.36
N PRO A 311 -8.43 4.37 -26.55
CA PRO A 311 -9.35 5.01 -25.63
C PRO A 311 -10.72 4.29 -25.61
N SER A 312 -11.35 4.22 -24.43
CA SER A 312 -12.64 3.55 -24.26
C SER A 312 -13.82 4.49 -24.49
N PHE A 313 -14.57 4.25 -25.57
CA PHE A 313 -15.79 4.98 -25.93
C PHE A 313 -17.04 4.08 -25.87
N ASN A 314 -18.22 4.69 -25.68
CA ASN A 314 -19.52 4.01 -25.62
C ASN A 314 -19.79 3.15 -26.89
N HIS A 315 -19.24 3.55 -28.03
CA HIS A 315 -19.34 2.86 -29.31
C HIS A 315 -17.95 2.65 -29.94
N THR A 316 -17.04 1.98 -29.22
CA THR A 316 -15.78 1.54 -29.83
C THR A 316 -16.09 0.70 -31.06
N GLN A 317 -15.58 1.13 -32.22
CA GLN A 317 -15.73 0.42 -33.50
C GLN A 317 -15.05 -0.95 -33.48
N PHE A 318 -14.13 -1.16 -32.52
CA PHE A 318 -13.42 -2.41 -32.31
C PHE A 318 -14.23 -3.32 -31.38
N PRO A 319 -14.45 -4.60 -31.75
CA PRO A 319 -15.02 -5.57 -30.83
C PRO A 319 -14.13 -5.68 -29.58
N PRO A 320 -14.71 -5.86 -28.37
CA PRO A 320 -13.93 -5.94 -27.14
C PRO A 320 -12.84 -6.99 -27.24
N ALA A 321 -11.58 -6.56 -27.20
CA ALA A 321 -10.43 -7.46 -27.17
C ALA A 321 -10.00 -7.62 -25.73
N GLN A 322 -10.03 -8.85 -25.21
CA GLN A 322 -9.62 -9.12 -23.84
C GLN A 322 -8.10 -8.98 -23.70
N SER A 323 -7.66 -8.15 -22.76
CA SER A 323 -6.26 -8.01 -22.39
C SER A 323 -5.68 -9.35 -21.95
N SER A 324 -4.48 -9.66 -22.43
CA SER A 324 -3.68 -10.81 -21.96
C SER A 324 -3.30 -10.72 -20.49
N GLY A 325 -3.50 -9.57 -19.85
CA GLY A 325 -3.27 -9.35 -18.42
C GLY A 325 -4.44 -9.78 -17.53
N LEU A 326 -5.58 -10.20 -18.09
CA LEU A 326 -6.69 -10.72 -17.30
C LEU A 326 -6.39 -12.14 -16.79
N PRO A 327 -6.64 -12.44 -15.50
CA PRO A 327 -6.37 -13.76 -14.96
C PRO A 327 -7.38 -14.79 -15.46
N SER A 328 -6.90 -16.01 -15.73
CA SER A 328 -7.75 -17.15 -16.11
C SER A 328 -8.36 -17.91 -14.92
N ILE A 329 -7.85 -17.64 -13.72
CA ILE A 329 -8.20 -18.29 -12.45
C ILE A 329 -8.89 -17.30 -11.50
N PRO A 330 -9.86 -17.75 -10.69
CA PRO A 330 -10.51 -16.90 -9.69
C PRO A 330 -9.52 -16.50 -8.58
N ALA A 331 -9.64 -15.26 -8.13
CA ALA A 331 -8.89 -14.72 -7.01
C ALA A 331 -9.82 -13.95 -6.08
N GLN A 332 -9.64 -14.11 -4.76
CA GLN A 332 -10.49 -13.49 -3.76
C GLN A 332 -9.65 -12.99 -2.57
N THR A 333 -9.97 -11.80 -2.06
CA THR A 333 -9.43 -11.33 -0.79
C THR A 333 -10.20 -11.93 0.37
N ILE A 334 -9.49 -12.28 1.44
CA ILE A 334 -10.06 -12.76 2.68
C ILE A 334 -9.54 -11.91 3.84
N THR A 335 -10.29 -11.85 4.92
CA THR A 335 -9.90 -11.09 6.12
C THR A 335 -8.83 -11.83 6.92
N ILE A 336 -8.28 -11.17 7.95
CA ILE A 336 -7.30 -11.77 8.86
C ILE A 336 -7.93 -12.96 9.59
N GLY A 337 -9.16 -12.78 10.10
CA GLY A 337 -9.89 -13.84 10.80
C GLY A 337 -10.13 -15.06 9.92
N GLN A 338 -10.55 -14.83 8.67
CA GLN A 338 -10.78 -15.88 7.67
C GLN A 338 -9.50 -16.66 7.33
N ALA A 339 -8.38 -15.94 7.14
CA ALA A 339 -7.09 -16.57 6.90
C ALA A 339 -6.63 -17.39 8.11
N ALA A 340 -6.87 -16.89 9.33
CA ALA A 340 -6.56 -17.61 10.56
C ALA A 340 -7.36 -18.91 10.69
N GLU A 341 -8.63 -18.92 10.27
CA GLU A 341 -9.47 -20.13 10.23
C GLU A 341 -8.93 -21.17 9.24
N ILE A 342 -8.57 -20.74 8.03
CA ILE A 342 -8.00 -21.63 6.99
C ILE A 342 -6.63 -22.17 7.43
N MET A 343 -5.81 -21.33 8.05
CA MET A 343 -4.47 -21.68 8.52
C MET A 343 -4.46 -22.35 9.91
N ARG A 344 -5.62 -22.55 10.54
CA ARG A 344 -5.70 -22.93 11.94
C ARG A 344 -4.98 -24.26 12.18
N MET A 345 -3.78 -24.16 12.75
CA MET A 345 -3.20 -25.23 13.56
C MET A 345 -4.04 -25.27 14.83
N GLU A 346 -4.65 -26.42 15.12
CA GLU A 346 -5.44 -26.59 16.33
C GLU A 346 -4.57 -26.30 17.56
N THR A 347 -5.13 -25.51 18.49
CA THR A 347 -4.49 -25.28 19.78
C THR A 347 -4.36 -26.62 20.50
N MET A 348 -3.18 -26.86 21.08
CA MET A 348 -2.92 -28.09 21.80
C MET A 348 -3.86 -28.15 23.03
N PHE A 349 -4.79 -29.11 23.04
CA PHE A 349 -5.67 -29.38 24.17
C PHE A 349 -5.00 -30.22 25.26
N LEU A 350 -5.57 -30.18 26.47
CA LEU A 350 -5.14 -30.98 27.62
C LEU A 350 -5.15 -32.49 27.35
N SER A 351 -6.01 -32.96 26.43
CA SER A 351 -6.10 -34.37 26.02
C SER A 351 -4.92 -34.85 25.18
N HIS A 352 -4.06 -33.94 24.68
CA HIS A 352 -2.86 -34.32 23.95
C HIS A 352 -1.74 -34.69 24.91
N SER A 353 -1.10 -35.83 24.67
CA SER A 353 0.03 -36.32 25.47
C SER A 353 1.23 -35.37 25.52
N VAL A 354 1.37 -34.49 24.52
CA VAL A 354 2.43 -33.48 24.46
C VAL A 354 2.13 -32.21 25.26
N TYR A 355 0.89 -32.03 25.75
CA TYR A 355 0.46 -30.82 26.47
C TYR A 355 1.27 -30.52 27.75
N PRO A 356 1.60 -31.53 28.59
CA PRO A 356 2.42 -31.29 29.78
C PRO A 356 3.85 -30.86 29.45
N PHE A 357 4.44 -31.37 28.37
CA PHE A 357 5.79 -30.96 27.98
C PHE A 357 5.87 -29.46 27.70
N GLN A 358 4.84 -28.90 27.05
CA GLN A 358 4.78 -27.48 26.77
C GLN A 358 4.36 -26.64 27.98
N THR A 359 3.34 -27.06 28.72
CA THR A 359 2.71 -26.21 29.76
C THR A 359 3.30 -26.40 31.16
N PHE A 360 3.83 -27.58 31.47
CA PHE A 360 4.47 -27.87 32.75
C PHE A 360 5.99 -27.79 32.64
N SER A 361 6.60 -28.43 31.63
CA SER A 361 8.07 -28.47 31.49
C SER A 361 8.65 -27.30 30.67
N GLY A 362 7.82 -26.50 30.00
CA GLY A 362 8.28 -25.38 29.17
C GLY A 362 9.06 -25.79 27.92
N ILE A 363 8.91 -27.05 27.48
CA ILE A 363 9.59 -27.59 26.30
C ILE A 363 8.73 -27.33 25.06
N PRO A 364 9.24 -26.63 24.04
CA PRO A 364 8.52 -26.44 22.78
C PRO A 364 8.09 -27.79 22.20
N SER A 365 6.78 -27.99 22.06
CA SER A 365 6.19 -29.27 21.70
C SER A 365 5.33 -29.14 20.44
N LEU A 366 5.22 -30.24 19.70
CA LEU A 366 4.45 -30.31 18.46
C LEU A 366 3.57 -31.57 18.49
N SER A 367 2.28 -31.40 18.20
CA SER A 367 1.36 -32.48 17.85
C SER A 367 0.82 -32.21 16.44
N PHE A 368 0.69 -33.25 15.62
CA PHE A 368 0.03 -33.16 14.33
C PHE A 368 -0.77 -34.43 14.06
N ARG A 369 -1.79 -34.30 13.20
CA ARG A 369 -2.65 -35.40 12.77
C ARG A 369 -3.15 -35.12 11.35
N PHE A 370 -3.32 -36.19 10.56
CA PHE A 370 -4.09 -36.13 9.33
C PHE A 370 -5.57 -36.38 9.65
N THR A 371 -6.44 -35.45 9.26
CA THR A 371 -7.88 -35.54 9.51
C THR A 371 -8.65 -35.40 8.19
N SER A 372 -9.75 -36.15 8.07
CA SER A 372 -10.71 -36.04 6.98
C SER A 372 -11.94 -35.27 7.47
N THR A 373 -12.63 -34.57 6.58
CA THR A 373 -13.74 -33.66 6.90
C THR A 373 -15.02 -34.35 7.38
N SER A 374 -15.13 -35.67 7.21
CA SER A 374 -16.42 -36.35 7.24
C SER A 374 -16.86 -36.88 8.61
N GLU A 375 -15.96 -37.23 9.53
CA GLU A 375 -16.32 -37.74 10.86
C GLU A 375 -15.08 -37.88 11.77
N SER A 376 -15.26 -37.72 13.08
CA SER A 376 -14.21 -38.02 14.07
C SER A 376 -14.07 -39.52 14.23
N TYR A 377 -12.84 -40.04 14.11
CA TYR A 377 -12.55 -41.46 14.35
C TYR A 377 -12.93 -41.84 15.79
N PRO A 378 -13.68 -42.95 16.01
CA PRO A 378 -14.14 -43.37 17.33
C PRO A 378 -13.03 -44.06 18.15
N TYR A 379 -11.92 -43.35 18.36
CA TYR A 379 -10.75 -43.80 19.11
C TYR A 379 -11.12 -44.21 20.54
N GLY A 380 -10.62 -45.37 20.98
CA GLY A 380 -10.87 -45.88 22.33
C GLY A 380 -12.25 -46.53 22.53
N THR A 381 -12.96 -46.84 21.43
CA THR A 381 -14.20 -47.63 21.45
C THR A 381 -13.97 -49.02 20.87
N ILE A 382 -14.97 -49.90 20.94
CA ILE A 382 -14.94 -51.21 20.25
C ILE A 382 -14.86 -51.10 18.72
N GLU A 383 -15.09 -49.91 18.16
CA GLU A 383 -15.01 -49.63 16.73
C GLU A 383 -13.57 -49.29 16.29
N ASP A 384 -12.63 -49.16 17.23
CA ASP A 384 -11.19 -48.94 16.97
C ASP A 384 -10.54 -50.24 16.46
N THR A 385 -10.80 -50.56 15.20
CA THR A 385 -10.30 -51.75 14.50
C THR A 385 -9.53 -51.36 13.25
N GLU A 386 -8.60 -52.22 12.81
CA GLU A 386 -7.81 -52.04 11.59
C GLU A 386 -8.71 -51.80 10.35
N GLN A 387 -9.77 -52.60 10.22
CA GLN A 387 -10.70 -52.49 9.09
C GLN A 387 -11.44 -51.15 9.08
N ASN A 388 -11.86 -50.65 10.24
CA ASN A 388 -12.46 -49.33 10.35
C ASN A 388 -11.43 -48.23 10.09
N LEU A 389 -10.20 -48.37 10.58
CA LEU A 389 -9.13 -47.42 10.33
C LEU A 389 -8.81 -47.29 8.83
N GLU A 390 -8.72 -48.41 8.11
CA GLU A 390 -8.56 -48.39 6.65
C GLU A 390 -9.71 -47.65 5.97
N ARG A 391 -10.96 -47.93 6.37
CA ARG A 391 -12.14 -47.25 5.82
C ARG A 391 -12.10 -45.74 6.08
N TYR A 392 -11.82 -45.32 7.31
CA TYR A 392 -11.70 -43.90 7.70
C TYR A 392 -10.55 -43.17 7.01
N THR A 393 -9.48 -43.90 6.64
CA THR A 393 -8.34 -43.35 5.88
C THR A 393 -8.46 -43.55 4.37
N SER A 394 -9.63 -43.95 3.86
CA SER A 394 -9.87 -44.23 2.44
C SER A 394 -8.84 -45.21 1.86
N TYR A 395 -8.51 -46.26 2.63
CA TYR A 395 -7.53 -47.30 2.31
C TYR A 395 -6.11 -46.78 2.04
N ASN A 396 -5.76 -45.61 2.58
CA ASN A 396 -4.44 -44.99 2.45
C ASN A 396 -3.64 -45.02 3.76
N THR A 397 -3.97 -45.92 4.71
CA THR A 397 -3.37 -45.95 6.05
C THR A 397 -1.85 -46.03 6.01
N LEU A 398 -1.29 -46.96 5.21
CA LEU A 398 0.16 -47.13 5.09
C LEU A 398 0.85 -45.89 4.51
N LYS A 399 0.23 -45.22 3.53
CA LYS A 399 0.77 -43.99 2.92
C LYS A 399 0.77 -42.84 3.92
N LEU A 400 -0.31 -42.69 4.70
CA LEU A 400 -0.41 -41.68 5.75
C LEU A 400 0.56 -41.98 6.90
N ALA A 401 0.74 -43.24 7.29
CA ALA A 401 1.70 -43.65 8.30
C ALA A 401 3.14 -43.35 7.86
N LYS A 402 3.50 -43.69 6.61
CA LYS A 402 4.80 -43.34 6.02
C LYS A 402 5.02 -41.83 6.02
N THR A 403 4.04 -41.06 5.57
CA THR A 403 4.11 -39.59 5.51
C THR A 403 4.27 -38.99 6.91
N SER A 404 3.54 -39.51 7.90
CA SER A 404 3.71 -39.11 9.31
C SER A 404 5.14 -39.36 9.79
N GLY A 405 5.69 -40.54 9.50
CA GLY A 405 7.07 -40.89 9.83
C GLY A 405 8.10 -39.97 9.16
N GLU A 406 7.90 -39.65 7.89
CA GLU A 406 8.75 -38.70 7.14
C GLU A 406 8.70 -37.29 7.76
N VAL A 407 7.51 -36.80 8.13
CA VAL A 407 7.35 -35.48 8.78
C VAL A 407 8.09 -35.44 10.12
N VAL A 408 7.87 -36.43 10.99
CA VAL A 408 8.56 -36.52 12.29
C VAL A 408 10.06 -36.64 12.09
N GLY A 409 10.50 -37.53 11.19
CA GLY A 409 11.91 -37.76 10.91
C GLY A 409 12.62 -36.49 10.42
N LEU A 410 12.01 -35.75 9.50
CA LEU A 410 12.56 -34.48 9.00
C LEU A 410 12.62 -33.39 10.08
N VAL A 411 11.60 -33.30 10.93
CA VAL A 411 11.59 -32.37 12.07
C VAL A 411 12.70 -32.73 13.05
N THR A 412 12.82 -34.00 13.44
CA THR A 412 13.86 -34.48 14.35
C THR A 412 15.26 -34.27 13.77
N LEU A 413 15.47 -34.61 12.50
CA LEU A 413 16.75 -34.36 11.82
C LEU A 413 17.11 -32.88 11.84
N ARG A 414 16.17 -31.97 11.54
CA ARG A 414 16.42 -30.53 11.62
C ARG A 414 16.74 -30.04 13.03
N LEU A 415 16.16 -30.65 14.06
CA LEU A 415 16.41 -30.28 15.45
C LEU A 415 17.78 -30.78 15.95
N VAL A 416 18.26 -31.92 15.45
CA VAL A 416 19.51 -32.56 15.91
C VAL A 416 20.72 -32.18 15.05
N HIS A 417 20.54 -32.05 13.73
CA HIS A 417 21.64 -31.81 12.80
C HIS A 417 22.13 -30.36 12.79
N ASP A 418 21.22 -29.38 12.85
CA ASP A 418 21.59 -27.97 12.73
C ASP A 418 22.20 -27.46 14.04
N HIS A 419 23.40 -26.88 14.00
CA HIS A 419 24.05 -26.25 15.17
C HIS A 419 23.25 -25.08 15.77
N LEU A 420 22.31 -24.53 15.00
CA LEU A 420 21.40 -23.46 15.42
C LEU A 420 19.95 -23.97 15.33
N LEU A 421 19.28 -24.04 16.49
CA LEU A 421 17.86 -24.35 16.55
C LEU A 421 17.06 -23.23 15.88
N LYS A 422 16.47 -23.52 14.73
CA LYS A 422 15.62 -22.60 13.96
C LYS A 422 14.24 -22.43 14.61
N MET A 423 14.19 -21.88 15.81
CA MET A 423 12.95 -21.52 16.50
C MET A 423 12.58 -20.07 16.23
N ASN A 424 11.33 -19.82 15.81
CA ASN A 424 10.84 -18.47 15.56
C ASN A 424 10.24 -17.87 16.84
N VAL A 425 11.09 -17.30 17.68
CA VAL A 425 10.66 -16.65 18.94
C VAL A 425 9.83 -15.39 18.69
N ALA A 426 9.99 -14.73 17.53
CA ALA A 426 9.22 -13.53 17.18
C ALA A 426 7.71 -13.79 17.06
N LYS A 427 7.29 -15.06 16.85
CA LYS A 427 5.88 -15.47 16.92
C LYS A 427 5.27 -15.18 18.30
N TYR A 428 6.01 -15.37 19.40
CA TYR A 428 5.53 -15.07 20.74
C TYR A 428 5.24 -13.58 20.92
N THR A 429 6.03 -12.70 20.28
CA THR A 429 5.80 -11.25 20.35
C THR A 429 4.42 -10.87 19.84
N GLY A 430 3.94 -11.48 18.74
CA GLY A 430 2.60 -11.23 18.21
C GLY A 430 1.51 -11.66 19.18
N VAL A 431 1.62 -12.88 19.73
CA VAL A 431 0.67 -13.44 20.69
C VAL A 431 0.62 -12.60 21.98
N ILE A 432 1.79 -12.27 22.54
CA ILE A 432 1.89 -11.43 23.75
C ILE A 432 1.32 -10.04 23.49
N ARG A 433 1.63 -9.40 22.35
CA ARG A 433 1.06 -8.09 22.01
C ARG A 433 -0.45 -8.11 21.92
N ASN A 434 -1.04 -9.18 21.35
CA ASN A 434 -2.49 -9.34 21.31
C ASN A 434 -3.08 -9.38 22.72
N TYR A 435 -2.57 -10.27 23.59
CA TYR A 435 -3.05 -10.35 24.98
C TYR A 435 -2.81 -9.05 25.77
N VAL A 436 -1.66 -8.40 25.60
CA VAL A 436 -1.37 -7.10 26.23
C VAL A 436 -2.34 -6.02 25.73
N SER A 437 -2.70 -6.03 24.44
CA SER A 437 -3.70 -5.10 23.90
C SER A 437 -5.09 -5.34 24.50
N GLN A 438 -5.50 -6.60 24.61
CA GLN A 438 -6.78 -6.98 25.24
C GLN A 438 -6.81 -6.61 26.73
N ILE A 439 -5.72 -6.89 27.46
CA ILE A 439 -5.58 -6.49 28.87
C ILE A 439 -5.61 -4.98 28.99
N ARG A 440 -4.87 -4.26 28.14
CA ARG A 440 -4.85 -2.79 28.14
C ARG A 440 -6.25 -2.22 27.93
N SER A 441 -6.98 -2.70 26.92
CA SER A 441 -8.37 -2.27 26.67
C SER A 441 -9.26 -2.48 27.91
N LYS A 442 -9.14 -3.63 28.59
CA LYS A 442 -9.89 -3.92 29.83
C LYS A 442 -9.40 -3.15 31.07
N VAL A 443 -8.13 -2.75 31.11
CA VAL A 443 -7.56 -1.95 32.19
C VAL A 443 -7.92 -0.47 32.00
N GLU A 444 -7.87 0.03 30.77
CA GLU A 444 -8.26 1.39 30.42
C GLU A 444 -9.75 1.62 30.75
N SER A 445 -10.64 0.67 30.43
CA SER A 445 -12.06 0.77 30.84
C SER A 445 -12.23 0.86 32.37
N ARG A 446 -11.38 0.19 33.15
CA ARG A 446 -11.40 0.23 34.62
C ARG A 446 -10.72 1.46 35.23
N GLN A 447 -9.66 1.97 34.61
CA GLN A 447 -8.99 3.22 35.05
C GLN A 447 -9.86 4.46 34.81
N MET A 448 -10.77 4.40 33.82
CA MET A 448 -11.70 5.49 33.54
C MET A 448 -12.80 5.64 34.60
N VAL A 449 -12.97 4.70 35.54
CA VAL A 449 -14.03 4.74 36.57
C VAL A 449 -13.80 5.90 37.55
N GLU A 450 -12.61 6.00 38.13
CA GLU A 450 -12.25 7.11 39.04
C GLU A 450 -12.27 8.47 38.33
N GLY A 451 -11.83 8.52 37.07
CA GLY A 451 -11.93 9.71 36.24
C GLY A 451 -13.38 10.14 35.97
N SER A 452 -14.28 9.17 35.81
CA SER A 452 -15.72 9.40 35.54
C SER A 452 -16.52 9.82 36.78
N LEU A 453 -15.95 9.67 37.98
CA LEU A 453 -16.51 10.20 39.23
C LEU A 453 -16.20 11.70 39.44
N LEU A 454 -15.43 12.32 38.54
CA LEU A 454 -15.27 13.78 38.51
C LEU A 454 -16.44 14.40 37.76
N SER A 455 -17.19 15.31 38.41
CA SER A 455 -18.31 15.99 37.76
C SER A 455 -17.83 16.80 36.54
N PRO A 456 -18.29 16.48 35.30
CA PRO A 456 -17.91 17.23 34.10
C PRO A 456 -18.61 18.58 34.01
N TYR A 457 -19.65 18.78 34.81
CA TYR A 457 -20.53 19.96 34.80
C TYR A 457 -20.00 21.12 35.63
N VAL A 458 -18.87 20.93 36.32
CA VAL A 458 -18.18 21.97 37.09
C VAL A 458 -16.80 22.21 36.51
N SER A 459 -16.46 23.48 36.28
CA SER A 459 -15.16 23.86 35.75
C SER A 459 -14.06 23.67 36.81
N PRO A 460 -12.88 23.12 36.45
CA PRO A 460 -11.72 23.08 37.34
C PRO A 460 -11.28 24.46 37.84
N ARG A 461 -11.64 25.53 37.11
CA ARG A 461 -11.36 26.92 37.53
C ARG A 461 -12.29 27.41 38.64
N GLN A 462 -13.46 26.79 38.80
CA GLN A 462 -14.48 27.18 39.78
C GLN A 462 -14.46 26.28 41.01
N SER A 463 -14.35 24.96 40.83
CA SER A 463 -14.07 24.02 41.92
C SER A 463 -12.97 23.07 41.49
N LEU A 464 -11.88 23.06 42.26
CA LEU A 464 -10.74 22.16 42.04
C LEU A 464 -11.09 20.72 42.44
N PHE A 465 -11.90 20.54 43.48
CA PHE A 465 -12.24 19.24 44.06
C PHE A 465 -13.56 18.68 43.50
N ARG A 466 -13.52 18.23 42.24
CA ARG A 466 -14.71 17.87 41.44
C ARG A 466 -15.26 16.46 41.65
N HIS A 467 -14.61 15.64 42.46
CA HIS A 467 -15.03 14.27 42.70
C HIS A 467 -16.38 14.22 43.42
N ILE A 468 -17.37 13.51 42.89
CA ILE A 468 -18.73 13.54 43.45
C ILE A 468 -18.83 12.89 44.84
N LEU A 469 -17.91 11.96 45.17
CA LEU A 469 -17.86 11.27 46.47
C LEU A 469 -16.86 11.85 47.46
N LEU A 470 -15.75 12.41 46.97
CA LEU A 470 -14.55 12.76 47.76
C LEU A 470 -14.19 14.24 47.64
N GLY A 471 -14.88 14.96 46.76
CA GLY A 471 -14.63 16.36 46.46
C GLY A 471 -15.38 17.28 47.42
N SER A 472 -15.41 18.57 47.07
CA SER A 472 -16.08 19.59 47.86
C SER A 472 -16.78 20.59 46.94
N GLY A 473 -18.04 20.88 47.25
CA GLY A 473 -18.90 21.79 46.48
C GLY A 473 -20.31 21.23 46.29
N SER A 474 -21.16 22.05 45.66
CA SER A 474 -22.58 21.76 45.42
C SER A 474 -22.85 20.61 44.45
N HIS A 475 -21.83 20.15 43.72
CA HIS A 475 -21.89 19.00 42.79
C HIS A 475 -21.60 17.66 43.46
N THR A 476 -21.34 17.63 44.77
CA THR A 476 -21.04 16.40 45.52
C THR A 476 -22.31 15.74 46.04
N LEU A 477 -22.29 14.41 46.23
CA LEU A 477 -23.44 13.68 46.77
C LEU A 477 -23.72 14.04 48.23
N ALA A 478 -22.68 14.36 49.01
CA ALA A 478 -22.85 14.84 50.38
C ALA A 478 -23.64 16.16 50.41
N ALA A 479 -23.26 17.14 49.59
CA ALA A 479 -23.97 18.41 49.50
C ALA A 479 -25.42 18.27 49.00
N LEU A 480 -25.69 17.28 48.14
CA LEU A 480 -27.04 16.97 47.67
C LEU A 480 -27.93 16.42 48.82
N VAL A 481 -27.38 15.57 49.68
CA VAL A 481 -28.06 15.06 50.88
C VAL A 481 -28.33 16.19 51.86
N ASP A 482 -27.32 17.01 52.16
CA ASP A 482 -27.45 18.18 53.05
C ASP A 482 -28.55 19.14 52.54
N HIS A 483 -28.62 19.36 51.22
CA HIS A 483 -29.64 20.21 50.60
C HIS A 483 -31.05 19.60 50.74
N LEU A 484 -31.20 18.28 50.59
CA LEU A 484 -32.48 17.60 50.79
C LEU A 484 -32.94 17.68 52.25
N GLU A 485 -32.01 17.55 53.20
CA GLU A 485 -32.31 17.71 54.63
C GLU A 485 -32.74 19.13 54.96
N ALA A 486 -32.09 20.15 54.37
CA ALA A 486 -32.49 21.55 54.52
C ALA A 486 -33.91 21.82 53.99
N ILE A 487 -34.29 21.24 52.83
CA ILE A 487 -35.66 21.32 52.29
C ILE A 487 -36.66 20.67 53.25
N LYS A 488 -36.34 19.47 53.78
CA LYS A 488 -37.21 18.77 54.74
C LYS A 488 -37.34 19.53 56.07
N GLY A 489 -36.29 20.23 56.49
CA GLY A 489 -36.23 21.05 57.70
C GLY A 489 -36.97 22.39 57.60
N GLY A 490 -37.53 22.73 56.44
CA GLY A 490 -38.31 23.96 56.25
C GLY A 490 -37.46 25.24 56.17
N LEU A 491 -36.19 25.15 55.80
CA LEU A 491 -35.35 26.32 55.57
C LEU A 491 -35.85 27.11 54.34
N GLU A 492 -36.23 28.37 54.52
CA GLU A 492 -36.66 29.26 53.42
C GLU A 492 -35.57 29.52 52.37
N SER A 493 -34.30 29.26 52.69
CA SER A 493 -33.16 29.42 51.79
C SER A 493 -32.87 28.22 50.88
N ALA A 494 -33.62 27.12 50.99
CA ALA A 494 -33.39 25.90 50.23
C ALA A 494 -34.20 25.90 48.91
N ASP A 495 -33.52 26.06 47.79
CA ASP A 495 -34.12 26.15 46.46
C ASP A 495 -34.36 24.76 45.85
N ILE A 496 -35.64 24.42 45.69
CA ILE A 496 -36.11 23.14 45.11
C ILE A 496 -35.63 22.95 43.67
N ASP A 497 -35.56 24.01 42.87
CA ASP A 497 -35.13 23.91 41.47
C ASP A 497 -33.61 23.74 41.37
N GLN A 498 -32.86 24.37 42.28
CA GLN A 498 -31.43 24.10 42.44
C GLN A 498 -31.17 22.64 42.87
N PHE A 499 -31.97 22.10 43.79
CA PHE A 499 -31.89 20.69 44.19
C PHE A 499 -32.15 19.73 43.02
N LYS A 500 -33.19 19.96 42.22
CA LYS A 500 -33.48 19.14 41.02
C LYS A 500 -32.32 19.13 40.04
N ASN A 501 -31.68 20.29 39.84
CA ASN A 501 -30.51 20.40 38.97
C ASN A 501 -29.32 19.61 39.53
N GLN A 502 -29.02 19.74 40.82
CA GLN A 502 -27.94 18.97 41.46
C GLN A 502 -28.20 17.45 41.37
N PHE A 503 -29.45 17.04 41.61
CA PHE A 503 -29.87 15.64 41.50
C PHE A 503 -29.70 15.12 40.07
N ALA A 504 -30.20 15.83 39.07
CA ALA A 504 -30.08 15.44 37.66
C ALA A 504 -28.61 15.32 37.21
N LEU A 505 -27.77 16.29 37.57
CA LEU A 505 -26.35 16.28 37.22
C LEU A 505 -25.59 15.14 37.92
N ALA A 506 -25.92 14.84 39.18
CA ALA A 506 -25.38 13.69 39.90
C ALA A 506 -25.80 12.37 39.23
N THR A 507 -27.08 12.22 38.87
CA THR A 507 -27.59 11.05 38.15
C THR A 507 -26.87 10.85 36.81
N TRP A 508 -26.69 11.91 36.01
CA TRP A 508 -25.97 11.79 34.74
C TRP A 508 -24.48 11.48 34.92
N THR A 509 -23.85 11.99 35.98
CA THR A 509 -22.45 11.64 36.30
C THR A 509 -22.32 10.17 36.68
N ILE A 510 -23.26 9.64 37.48
CA ILE A 510 -23.31 8.22 37.85
C ILE A 510 -23.61 7.34 36.63
N GLN A 511 -24.54 7.74 35.76
CA GLN A 511 -24.81 7.03 34.51
C GLN A 511 -23.60 7.01 33.59
N GLY A 512 -22.88 8.13 33.46
CA GLY A 512 -21.63 8.18 32.71
C GLY A 512 -20.56 7.23 33.26
N CYS A 513 -20.46 7.13 34.59
CA CYS A 513 -19.59 6.16 35.26
C CYS A 513 -20.02 4.70 35.01
N ALA A 514 -21.32 4.41 35.07
CA ALA A 514 -21.87 3.09 34.74
C ALA A 514 -21.60 2.71 33.27
N ASN A 515 -21.74 3.64 32.33
CA ASN A 515 -21.42 3.43 30.93
C ASN A 515 -19.91 3.21 30.73
N ALA A 516 -19.05 3.94 31.46
CA ALA A 516 -17.60 3.74 31.42
C ALA A 516 -17.18 2.37 32.01
N LEU A 517 -17.91 1.87 33.01
CA LEU A 517 -17.74 0.53 33.61
C LEU A 517 -18.19 -0.60 32.67
N ALA A 518 -19.27 -0.38 31.90
CA ALA A 518 -19.86 -1.36 31.01
C ALA A 518 -18.99 -1.68 29.77
N GLY A 519 -18.07 -0.78 29.39
CA GLY A 519 -17.22 -0.95 28.20
C GLY A 519 -17.85 -0.34 26.94
N GLU A 520 -17.44 -0.78 25.75
CA GLU A 520 -18.05 -0.30 24.50
C GLU A 520 -19.54 -0.68 24.47
N VAL A 521 -20.42 0.34 24.47
CA VAL A 521 -21.89 0.20 24.45
C VAL A 521 -22.39 -0.63 23.26
N TRP A 522 -21.58 -0.76 22.20
CA TRP A 522 -21.89 -1.58 21.02
C TRP A 522 -21.84 -3.10 21.26
N ASP A 523 -21.32 -3.56 22.40
CA ASP A 523 -21.31 -4.99 22.77
C ASP A 523 -22.54 -5.41 23.61
N MET A 524 -23.39 -4.46 24.05
CA MET A 524 -24.47 -4.75 25.01
C MET A 524 -25.90 -4.67 24.47
N ASP A 525 -26.12 -4.22 23.24
CA ASP A 525 -27.46 -4.17 22.64
C ASP A 525 -27.70 -5.36 21.70
N ASN A 526 -27.85 -6.56 22.26
CA ASN A 526 -28.46 -7.68 21.54
C ASN A 526 -29.22 -8.67 22.44
N GLU A 527 -29.77 -8.23 23.57
CA GLU A 527 -30.92 -8.89 24.20
C GLU A 527 -31.62 -7.95 25.19
N ILE A 528 -32.72 -7.35 24.69
CA ILE A 528 -33.84 -6.64 25.38
C ILE A 528 -33.61 -5.19 25.78
#